data_AF-B8LDT9-F1
#
_entry.id   AF-B8LDT9-F1
#
_cell.length_a   1.000
_cell.length_b   1.000
_cell.length_c   1.000
_cell.angle_alpha   90.00
_cell.angle_beta   90.00
_cell.angle_gamma   90.00
#
_symmetry.space_group_name_H-M   'P 1'
#
loop_
_entity.id
_entity.type
_entity.pdbx_description
1 polymer ?
#
loop_
_entity_poly.entity_id
_entity_poly.type
_entity_poly.pdbx_seq_one_letter_code
_entity_poly.pdbx_strand_id
1 'polypeptide(L)'
;VKVYASWCKTCQIFDVRYRKLASQIGDKARFAEMQFDDPANEEMCQLLNANRLPYILMYKGNHGKIAEFKCGPAEFARLNDAVD
;
A
#
# COMPACT_ATOMS: atom_id res chain seq x y z
N VAL A 1 2.67 2.00 -3.22
CA VAL A 1 1.73 0.96 -3.71
C VAL A 1 1.06 0.29 -2.52
N LYS A 2 -0.26 0.20 -2.51
CA LYS A 2 -1.06 -0.52 -1.51
C LYS A 2 -1.54 -1.83 -2.11
N VAL A 3 -1.17 -2.95 -1.50
CA VAL A 3 -1.73 -4.26 -1.82
C VAL A 3 -2.98 -4.49 -0.96
N TYR A 4 -4.08 -4.86 -1.59
CA TYR A 4 -5.37 -5.12 -0.94
C TYR A 4 -6.04 -6.36 -1.51
N ALA A 5 -7.11 -6.86 -0.88
CA ALA A 5 -7.97 -7.88 -1.47
C ALA A 5 -9.44 -7.46 -1.41
N SER A 6 -10.27 -7.95 -2.34
CA SER A 6 -11.70 -7.59 -2.41
C SER A 6 -12.48 -7.94 -1.13
N TRP A 7 -12.13 -9.05 -0.50
CA TRP A 7 -12.73 -9.57 0.73
C TRP A 7 -12.15 -8.96 2.02
N CYS A 8 -11.15 -8.08 1.91
CA CYS A 8 -10.44 -7.52 3.06
C CYS A 8 -11.12 -6.25 3.62
N LYS A 9 -11.91 -6.41 4.69
CA LYS A 9 -12.61 -5.29 5.35
C LYS A 9 -11.64 -4.23 5.92
N THR A 10 -10.50 -4.66 6.48
CA THR A 10 -9.46 -3.73 6.97
C THR A 10 -8.89 -2.88 5.83
N CYS A 11 -8.75 -3.45 4.64
CA CYS A 11 -8.25 -2.75 3.46
C CYS A 11 -9.22 -1.66 3.00
N GLN A 12 -10.54 -1.93 3.07
CA GLN A 12 -11.58 -0.93 2.75
C GLN A 12 -11.55 0.26 3.72
N ILE A 13 -11.38 0.00 5.02
CA ILE A 13 -11.26 1.06 6.04
C ILE A 13 -9.97 1.87 5.80
N PHE A 14 -8.87 1.18 5.52
CA PHE A 14 -7.59 1.82 5.22
C PHE A 14 -7.65 2.69 3.96
N ASP A 15 -8.40 2.26 2.96
CA ASP A 15 -8.52 2.94 1.66
C ASP A 15 -8.99 4.40 1.80
N VAL A 16 -9.95 4.65 2.69
CA VAL A 16 -10.45 6.01 2.94
C VAL A 16 -9.31 6.95 3.35
N ARG A 17 -8.44 6.51 4.26
CA ARG A 17 -7.29 7.30 4.70
C ARG A 17 -6.20 7.38 3.63
N TYR A 18 -5.97 6.29 2.89
CA TYR A 18 -4.99 6.24 1.81
C TYR A 18 -5.32 7.23 0.68
N ARG A 19 -6.59 7.27 0.23
CA ARG A 19 -7.05 8.25 -0.78
C ARG A 19 -6.97 9.68 -0.30
N LYS A 20 -7.31 9.92 0.97
CA LYS A 20 -7.18 11.25 1.58
C LYS A 20 -5.71 11.72 1.58
N LEU A 21 -4.78 10.85 1.98
CA LEU A 21 -3.36 11.15 1.95
C LEU A 21 -2.87 11.44 0.52
N ALA A 22 -3.27 10.62 -0.46
CA ALA A 22 -2.95 10.85 -1.87
C ALA A 22 -3.40 12.23 -2.35
N SER A 23 -4.61 12.67 -1.98
CA SER A 23 -5.11 14.01 -2.34
C SER A 23 -4.34 15.17 -1.68
N GLN A 24 -3.77 14.95 -0.50
CA GLN A 24 -3.04 15.97 0.24
C GLN A 24 -1.61 16.15 -0.27
N ILE A 25 -0.99 15.07 -0.73
CA ILE A 25 0.41 15.06 -1.15
C ILE A 25 0.62 15.57 -2.57
N GLY A 26 -0.41 15.47 -3.42
CA GLY A 26 -0.34 15.95 -4.80
C GLY A 26 0.80 15.27 -5.56
N ASP A 27 1.61 16.06 -6.27
CA ASP A 27 2.64 15.55 -7.18
C ASP A 27 3.92 15.07 -6.49
N LYS A 28 4.05 15.21 -5.16
CA LYS A 28 5.26 14.79 -4.43
C LYS A 28 5.44 13.26 -4.41
N ALA A 29 4.34 12.50 -4.46
CA ALA A 29 4.39 11.04 -4.51
C ALA A 29 3.21 10.47 -5.30
N ARG A 30 3.45 9.36 -6.00
CA ARG A 30 2.40 8.63 -6.72
C ARG A 30 1.84 7.49 -5.88
N PHE A 31 0.52 7.44 -5.81
CA PHE A 31 -0.21 6.40 -5.10
C PHE A 31 -0.75 5.39 -6.12
N ALA A 32 -0.68 4.11 -5.79
CA ALA A 32 -1.09 3.02 -6.66
C ALA A 32 -1.62 1.86 -5.83
N GLU A 33 -2.51 1.06 -6.40
CA GLU A 33 -3.16 -0.06 -5.74
C GLU A 33 -2.93 -1.34 -6.55
N MET A 34 -2.74 -2.46 -5.85
CA MET A 34 -2.61 -3.78 -6.46
C MET A 34 -3.55 -4.76 -5.76
N GLN A 35 -4.37 -5.45 -6.53
CA GLN A 35 -5.34 -6.40 -5.99
C GLN A 35 -4.73 -7.80 -5.88
N PHE A 36 -4.67 -8.32 -4.65
CA PHE A 36 -4.04 -9.59 -4.30
C PHE A 36 -4.80 -10.79 -4.85
N ASP A 37 -6.12 -10.72 -4.86
CA ASP A 37 -7.02 -11.78 -5.32
C ASP A 37 -7.39 -11.65 -6.80
N ASP A 38 -6.66 -10.82 -7.55
CA ASP A 38 -6.73 -10.78 -9.01
C ASP A 38 -5.71 -11.78 -9.60
N PRO A 39 -6.14 -12.77 -10.41
CA PRO A 39 -5.24 -13.73 -11.04
C PRO A 39 -4.10 -13.09 -11.84
N ALA A 40 -4.30 -11.89 -12.41
CA ALA A 40 -3.25 -11.19 -13.13
C ALA A 40 -2.07 -10.74 -12.25
N ASN A 41 -2.25 -10.71 -10.92
CA ASN A 41 -1.25 -10.29 -9.94
C ASN A 41 -0.65 -11.46 -9.14
N GLU A 42 -1.02 -12.71 -9.44
CA GLU A 42 -0.67 -13.88 -8.63
C GLU A 42 0.85 -14.01 -8.42
N GLU A 43 1.64 -13.95 -9.50
CA GLU A 43 3.09 -14.04 -9.45
C GLU A 43 3.72 -12.96 -8.57
N MET A 44 3.29 -11.70 -8.75
CA MET A 44 3.78 -10.57 -7.96
C MET A 44 3.41 -10.74 -6.49
N CYS A 45 2.20 -11.22 -6.18
CA CYS A 45 1.74 -11.44 -4.82
C CYS A 45 2.54 -12.54 -4.10
N GLN A 46 2.94 -13.59 -4.83
CA GLN A 46 3.84 -14.62 -4.32
C GLN A 46 5.24 -14.05 -4.02
N LEU A 47 5.81 -13.26 -4.94
CA LEU A 47 7.13 -12.63 -4.77
C LEU A 47 7.17 -11.64 -3.60
N LEU A 48 6.09 -10.88 -3.39
CA LEU A 48 5.97 -9.91 -2.31
C LEU A 48 5.77 -10.53 -0.94
N ASN A 49 5.44 -11.83 -0.86
CA ASN A 49 5.10 -12.54 0.38
C ASN A 49 4.10 -11.75 1.25
N ALA A 50 3.11 -11.12 0.60
CA ALA A 50 2.11 -10.25 1.21
C ALA A 50 1.04 -11.06 1.97
N ASN A 51 1.48 -11.78 3.00
CA ASN A 51 0.65 -12.70 3.78
C ASN A 51 -0.34 -12.03 4.76
N ARG A 52 -0.31 -10.69 4.87
CA ARG A 52 -1.30 -9.91 5.63
C ARG A 52 -1.59 -8.61 4.90
N LEU A 53 -2.88 -8.27 4.84
CA LEU A 53 -3.38 -7.12 4.11
C LEU A 53 -4.05 -6.10 5.05
N PRO A 54 -4.02 -4.80 4.72
CA PRO A 54 -3.31 -4.23 3.58
C PRO A 54 -1.78 -4.21 3.79
N TYR A 55 -1.04 -4.29 2.68
CA TYR A 55 0.42 -4.27 2.66
C TYR A 55 0.91 -3.06 1.87
N ILE A 56 1.89 -2.33 2.40
CA ILE A 56 2.41 -1.11 1.78
C ILE A 56 3.81 -1.36 1.26
N LEU A 57 4.04 -0.91 0.03
CA LEU A 57 5.34 -0.89 -0.64
C LEU A 57 5.64 0.54 -1.06
N MET A 58 6.84 1.02 -0.74
CA MET A 58 7.30 2.35 -1.08
C MET A 58 8.55 2.27 -1.94
N TYR A 59 8.57 3.05 -3.02
CA TYR A 59 9.64 3.09 -3.99
C TYR A 59 10.11 4.53 -4.21
N LYS A 60 11.42 4.74 -4.42
CA LYS A 60 11.99 6.08 -4.64
C LYS A 60 13.04 6.06 -5.75
N GLY A 61 12.64 6.42 -6.97
CA GLY A 61 13.54 6.57 -8.12
C GLY A 61 14.54 5.42 -8.25
N ASN A 62 15.83 5.75 -8.34
CA ASN A 62 16.91 4.79 -8.49
C ASN A 62 17.23 3.99 -7.22
N HIS A 63 16.64 4.33 -6.07
CA HIS A 63 16.80 3.56 -4.83
C HIS A 63 15.92 2.31 -4.79
N GLY A 64 15.00 2.14 -5.74
CA GLY A 64 14.08 1.01 -5.75
C GLY A 64 13.17 1.01 -4.52
N LYS A 65 12.95 -0.17 -3.92
CA LYS A 65 12.09 -0.37 -2.76
C LYS A 65 12.78 0.16 -1.49
N ILE A 66 12.22 1.20 -0.88
CA ILE A 66 12.78 1.85 0.31
C ILE A 66 12.07 1.47 1.61
N ALA A 67 10.82 1.00 1.53
CA ALA A 67 10.08 0.50 2.68
C ALA A 67 9.04 -0.52 2.27
N GLU A 68 8.81 -1.49 3.15
CA GLU A 68 7.68 -2.40 3.08
C GLU A 68 7.15 -2.69 4.48
N PHE A 69 5.83 -2.62 4.64
CA PHE A 69 5.22 -2.90 5.94
C PHE A 69 3.77 -3.33 5.80
N LYS A 70 3.36 -4.15 6.76
CA LYS A 70 1.95 -4.46 7.01
C LYS A 70 1.34 -3.23 7.65
N CYS A 71 0.11 -2.88 7.26
CA CYS A 71 -0.52 -1.69 7.81
C CYS A 71 -1.90 -2.02 8.38
N GLY A 72 -1.94 -2.27 9.69
CA GLY A 72 -3.18 -2.17 10.44
C GLY A 72 -3.60 -0.70 10.66
N PRO A 73 -4.81 -0.45 11.18
CA PRO A 73 -5.29 0.91 11.45
C PRO A 73 -4.39 1.77 12.34
N ALA A 74 -3.62 1.13 13.24
CA ALA A 74 -2.68 1.77 14.16
C ALA A 74 -1.35 2.17 13.50
N GLU A 75 -1.00 1.54 12.38
CA GLU A 75 0.29 1.75 11.70
C GLU A 75 0.17 2.80 10.58
N PHE A 76 -1.01 3.39 10.38
CA PHE A 76 -1.23 4.45 9.39
C PHE A 76 -0.32 5.67 9.64
N ALA A 77 0.02 5.95 10.90
CA ALA A 77 0.95 7.02 11.25
C ALA A 77 2.31 6.83 10.56
N ARG A 78 2.81 5.60 10.46
CA ARG A 78 4.06 5.29 9.75
C ARG A 78 3.98 5.61 8.26
N LEU A 79 2.80 5.47 7.65
CA LEU A 79 2.62 5.86 6.26
C LEU A 79 2.73 7.37 6.11
N ASN A 80 2.10 8.17 6.99
CA ASN A 80 2.22 9.63 6.97
C ASN A 80 3.69 10.07 7.14
N ASP A 81 4.38 9.54 8.14
CA ASP A 81 5.78 9.88 8.42
C ASP A 81 6.71 9.53 7.25
N ALA A 82 6.38 8.50 6.47
CA ALA A 82 7.20 8.05 5.35
C ALA A 82 6.98 8.84 4.05
N VAL A 83 5.89 9.63 3.97
CA VAL A 83 5.55 10.42 2.78
C VAL A 83 5.73 11.93 2.96
N ASP A 84 5.88 12.41 4.21
CA ASP A 84 6.34 13.76 4.53
C ASP A 84 7.83 13.96 4.15
#